data_AF-A0A2N1U502-F1
#
_entry.id   AF-A0A2N1U502-F1
#
_cell.length_a   1.000
_cell.length_b   1.000
_cell.length_c   1.000
_cell.angle_alpha   90.00
_cell.angle_beta   90.00
_cell.angle_gamma   90.00
#
_symmetry.space_group_name_H-M   'P 1'
#
loop_
_entity.id
_entity.type
_entity.pdbx_description
1 polymer ?
#
loop_
_entity_poly.entity_id
_entity_poly.type
_entity_poly.pdbx_seq_one_letter_code
_entity_poly.pdbx_strand_id
1 'polypeptide(L)'
;MKRFLLLIFMLSLAILLKASPMAPQPELDVEGLIAVIEWVPERTEKGVWGMSGSLGGDRTFPAHYFVELVDCNVAVADGEIEPADGSMPWLKLGKQEKYSVSLNHPADDGFLKRGMRIKISGYHTSGDEGGIWTTFRAITREDAPTCPCENTEEPNSALDDDVLAVPDTPGPEPLEGSSSLDLQP
;
A
#
# COMPACT_ATOMS: atom_id res chain seq x y z
N MET A 1 53.67 -29.21 7.00
CA MET A 1 52.40 -29.98 7.01
C MET A 1 51.23 -29.25 7.69
N LYS A 2 51.35 -28.72 8.92
CA LYS A 2 50.25 -27.99 9.61
C LYS A 2 49.66 -26.78 8.84
N ARG A 3 50.49 -26.01 8.12
CA ARG A 3 50.03 -24.86 7.30
C ARG A 3 49.27 -25.25 6.03
N PHE A 4 49.52 -26.45 5.50
CA PHE A 4 48.85 -26.97 4.30
C PHE A 4 47.44 -27.49 4.63
N LEU A 5 47.27 -28.09 5.80
CA LEU A 5 45.97 -28.56 6.29
C LEU A 5 44.99 -27.40 6.56
N LEU A 6 45.50 -26.26 7.05
CA LEU A 6 44.67 -25.08 7.34
C LEU A 6 44.13 -24.42 6.06
N LEU A 7 44.91 -24.46 4.97
CA LEU A 7 44.49 -23.99 3.64
C LEU A 7 43.40 -24.88 3.03
N ILE A 8 43.51 -26.20 3.18
CA ILE A 8 42.48 -27.14 2.71
C ILE A 8 41.17 -26.94 3.50
N PHE A 9 41.27 -26.73 4.82
CA PHE A 9 40.10 -26.49 5.67
C PHE A 9 39.38 -25.17 5.32
N MET A 10 40.13 -24.09 5.06
CA MET A 10 39.56 -22.82 4.60
C MET A 10 38.97 -22.92 3.19
N LEU A 11 39.58 -23.70 2.28
CA LEU A 11 39.08 -23.90 0.93
C LEU A 11 37.79 -24.73 0.91
N SER A 12 37.65 -25.72 1.80
CA SER A 12 36.40 -26.48 1.93
C SER A 12 35.24 -25.65 2.50
N LEU A 13 35.52 -24.66 3.35
CA LEU A 13 34.48 -23.81 3.95
C LEU A 13 33.87 -22.83 2.93
N ALA A 14 34.65 -22.39 1.93
CA ALA A 14 34.18 -21.49 0.88
C ALA A 14 33.19 -22.12 -0.11
N ILE A 15 33.13 -23.46 -0.20
CA ILE A 15 32.25 -24.17 -1.15
C ILE A 15 30.81 -24.31 -0.59
N LEU A 16 30.61 -24.12 0.71
CA LEU A 16 29.31 -24.27 1.38
C LEU A 16 28.43 -23.00 1.32
N LEU A 17 29.00 -21.86 0.90
CA LEU A 17 28.27 -20.60 0.72
C LEU A 17 27.87 -20.41 -0.74
N LYS A 18 27.12 -21.36 -1.30
CA LYS A 18 26.35 -21.06 -2.52
C LYS A 18 25.06 -20.39 -2.07
N ALA A 19 24.94 -19.09 -2.35
CA ALA A 19 23.66 -18.40 -2.36
C ALA A 19 22.78 -19.11 -3.41
N SER A 20 21.93 -20.02 -2.94
CA SER A 20 20.98 -20.71 -3.80
C SER A 20 19.89 -19.72 -4.19
N PRO A 21 19.46 -19.69 -5.48
CA PRO A 21 18.32 -18.89 -5.88
C PRO A 21 17.12 -19.26 -5.00
N MET A 22 16.35 -18.25 -4.60
CA MET A 22 15.12 -18.43 -3.86
C MET A 22 14.23 -19.44 -4.60
N ALA A 23 13.63 -20.39 -3.88
CA ALA A 23 12.73 -21.36 -4.48
C ALA A 23 11.59 -20.61 -5.21
N PRO A 24 11.19 -21.03 -6.42
CA PRO A 24 10.10 -20.40 -7.15
C PRO A 24 8.85 -20.34 -6.28
N GLN A 25 8.29 -19.14 -6.08
CA GLN A 25 7.00 -18.98 -5.42
C GLN A 25 5.88 -19.27 -6.41
N PRO A 26 4.81 -19.99 -6.03
CA PRO A 26 3.66 -20.18 -6.90
C PRO A 26 3.01 -18.84 -7.22
N GLU A 27 2.42 -18.73 -8.40
CA GLU A 27 1.53 -17.61 -8.71
C GLU A 27 0.23 -17.74 -7.89
N LEU A 28 -0.33 -16.61 -7.47
CA LEU A 28 -1.50 -16.52 -6.60
C LEU A 28 -2.64 -15.77 -7.28
N ASP A 29 -3.86 -16.23 -7.06
CA ASP A 29 -5.07 -15.48 -7.34
C ASP A 29 -5.55 -14.84 -6.04
N VAL A 30 -5.63 -13.50 -6.03
CA VAL A 30 -5.98 -12.71 -4.84
C VAL A 30 -7.25 -11.92 -5.13
N GLU A 31 -8.31 -12.19 -4.39
CA GLU A 31 -9.57 -11.44 -4.46
C GLU A 31 -9.81 -10.71 -3.13
N GLY A 32 -10.29 -9.47 -3.16
CA GLY A 32 -10.65 -8.74 -1.95
C GLY A 32 -11.14 -7.31 -2.21
N LEU A 33 -11.52 -6.61 -1.14
CA LEU A 33 -11.96 -5.22 -1.18
C LEU A 33 -10.82 -4.27 -0.80
N ILE A 34 -10.60 -3.22 -1.59
CA ILE A 34 -9.56 -2.22 -1.33
C ILE A 34 -9.94 -1.37 -0.12
N ALA A 35 -9.25 -1.57 1.00
CA ALA A 35 -9.39 -0.77 2.21
C ALA A 35 -8.46 0.44 2.23
N VAL A 36 -7.21 0.25 1.80
CA VAL A 36 -6.19 1.29 1.71
C VAL A 36 -5.54 1.22 0.34
N ILE A 37 -5.28 2.39 -0.24
CA ILE A 37 -4.53 2.54 -1.48
C ILE A 37 -3.58 3.72 -1.34
N GLU A 38 -2.34 3.51 -1.77
CA GLU A 38 -1.30 4.52 -1.85
C GLU A 38 -0.60 4.39 -3.20
N TRP A 39 -0.38 5.53 -3.85
CA TRP A 39 0.44 5.57 -5.06
C TRP A 39 1.90 5.81 -4.70
N VAL A 40 2.79 4.95 -5.19
CA VAL A 40 4.23 5.08 -5.02
C VAL A 40 4.86 5.39 -6.38
N PRO A 41 5.46 6.58 -6.58
CA PRO A 41 6.10 6.92 -7.84
C PRO A 41 7.38 6.10 -8.07
N GLU A 42 7.75 5.97 -9.34
CA GLU A 42 9.03 5.38 -9.71
C GLU A 42 10.18 6.14 -9.05
N ARG A 43 11.18 5.39 -8.57
CA ARG A 43 12.40 5.98 -8.01
C ARG A 43 13.63 5.22 -8.46
N THR A 44 14.71 5.97 -8.68
CA THR A 44 16.03 5.40 -8.94
C THR A 44 16.93 5.63 -7.74
N GLU A 45 17.48 4.55 -7.20
CA GLU A 45 18.46 4.59 -6.13
C GLU A 45 19.85 4.32 -6.70
N LYS A 46 20.84 5.09 -6.25
CA LYS A 46 22.21 4.93 -6.71
C LYS A 46 22.83 3.66 -6.17
N GLY A 47 23.54 2.96 -7.04
CA GLY A 47 24.35 1.80 -6.64
C GLY A 47 25.46 2.20 -5.68
N VAL A 48 25.56 1.51 -4.54
CA VAL A 48 26.71 1.63 -3.65
C VAL A 48 27.71 0.53 -4.00
N TRP A 49 28.89 0.94 -4.46
CA TRP A 49 29.95 0.01 -4.84
C TRP A 49 30.43 -0.81 -3.62
N GLY A 50 30.54 -2.13 -3.78
CA GLY A 50 31.02 -3.02 -2.72
C GLY A 50 29.95 -3.56 -1.74
N MET A 51 28.67 -3.19 -1.91
CA MET A 51 27.57 -3.87 -1.21
C MET A 51 26.94 -4.97 -2.08
N SER A 52 26.70 -6.14 -1.50
CA SER A 52 26.15 -7.32 -2.18
C SER A 52 24.78 -7.02 -2.79
N GLY A 53 24.53 -7.54 -3.98
CA GLY A 53 23.23 -7.53 -4.66
C GLY A 53 23.08 -6.58 -5.84
N SER A 54 23.83 -5.47 -5.98
CA SER A 54 23.65 -4.51 -7.09
C SER A 54 24.75 -4.56 -8.15
N LEU A 55 25.85 -5.28 -7.89
CA LEU A 55 27.13 -5.13 -8.61
C LEU A 55 27.60 -3.66 -8.69
N GLY A 56 27.10 -2.78 -7.81
CA GLY A 56 27.35 -1.34 -7.85
C GLY A 56 26.54 -0.57 -8.90
N GLY A 57 25.57 -1.19 -9.57
CA GLY A 57 24.67 -0.53 -10.51
C GLY A 57 23.53 0.23 -9.82
N ASP A 58 23.06 1.28 -10.49
CA ASP A 58 21.84 1.99 -10.11
C ASP A 58 20.62 1.06 -10.25
N ARG A 59 19.61 1.29 -9.42
CA ARG A 59 18.39 0.48 -9.38
C ARG A 59 17.19 1.35 -9.61
N THR A 60 16.29 0.92 -10.49
CA THR A 60 14.99 1.57 -10.68
C THR A 60 13.91 0.69 -10.07
N PHE A 61 13.13 1.27 -9.17
CA PHE A 61 11.95 0.67 -8.59
C PHE A 61 10.74 1.22 -9.33
N PRO A 62 9.96 0.36 -10.03
CA PRO A 62 8.85 0.83 -10.85
C PRO A 62 7.76 1.48 -9.99
N ALA A 63 7.04 2.41 -10.61
CA ALA A 63 5.84 2.98 -10.01
C ALA A 63 4.79 1.88 -9.77
N HIS A 64 4.07 1.97 -8.66
CA HIS A 64 3.09 0.97 -8.27
C HIS A 64 2.04 1.52 -7.32
N TYR A 65 0.87 0.87 -7.30
CA TYR A 65 -0.08 1.00 -6.21
C TYR A 65 0.31 0.07 -5.08
N PHE A 66 0.44 0.60 -3.86
CA PHE A 66 0.42 -0.19 -2.64
C PHE A 66 -1.02 -0.31 -2.16
N VAL A 67 -1.52 -1.55 -2.11
CA VAL A 67 -2.92 -1.83 -1.84
C VAL A 67 -3.05 -2.76 -0.65
N GLU A 68 -3.93 -2.37 0.27
CA GLU A 68 -4.37 -3.22 1.37
C GLU A 68 -5.79 -3.69 1.11
N LEU A 69 -5.94 -5.00 1.02
CA LEU A 69 -7.20 -5.68 0.80
C LEU A 69 -7.75 -6.20 2.14
N VAL A 70 -9.07 -6.19 2.26
CA VAL A 70 -9.84 -6.83 3.34
C VAL A 70 -10.87 -7.80 2.77
N ASP A 71 -11.36 -8.71 3.62
CA ASP A 71 -12.25 -9.83 3.22
C ASP A 71 -11.67 -10.57 2.01
N CYS A 72 -10.39 -10.94 2.13
CA CYS A 72 -9.64 -11.46 1.00
C CYS A 72 -9.78 -12.97 0.91
N ASN A 73 -9.73 -13.48 -0.32
CA ASN A 73 -9.49 -14.88 -0.58
C ASN A 73 -8.21 -15.00 -1.42
N VAL A 74 -7.25 -15.78 -0.92
CA VAL A 74 -5.96 -16.02 -1.60
C VAL A 74 -5.91 -17.50 -2.00
N ALA A 75 -5.79 -17.77 -3.28
CA ALA A 75 -5.66 -19.11 -3.82
C ALA A 75 -4.39 -19.24 -4.64
N VAL A 76 -3.92 -20.47 -4.83
CA VAL A 76 -2.91 -20.76 -5.84
C VAL A 76 -3.56 -20.59 -7.22
N ALA A 77 -2.85 -19.94 -8.14
CA ALA A 77 -3.39 -19.66 -9.47
C ALA A 77 -3.61 -20.95 -10.27
N ASP A 78 -4.56 -20.93 -11.20
CA ASP A 78 -4.86 -22.08 -12.05
C ASP A 78 -3.61 -22.57 -12.80
N GLY A 79 -3.32 -23.87 -12.67
CA GLY A 79 -2.17 -24.51 -13.32
C GLY A 79 -0.89 -24.59 -12.48
N GLU A 80 -0.86 -23.93 -11.32
CA GLU A 80 0.23 -24.05 -10.36
C GLU A 80 0.04 -25.24 -9.42
N ILE A 81 1.15 -25.80 -8.92
CA ILE A 81 1.12 -26.92 -7.98
C ILE A 81 0.96 -26.35 -6.57
N GLU A 82 -0.08 -26.77 -5.85
CA GLU A 82 -0.24 -26.40 -4.45
C GLU A 82 0.99 -26.88 -3.64
N PRO A 83 1.66 -25.96 -2.92
CA PRO A 83 2.82 -26.32 -2.13
C PRO A 83 2.40 -27.27 -1.00
N ALA A 84 3.19 -28.30 -0.75
CA ALA A 84 2.94 -29.23 0.34
C ALA A 84 2.85 -28.49 1.68
N ASP A 85 1.98 -28.95 2.58
CA ASP A 85 1.80 -28.34 3.90
C ASP A 85 3.14 -28.14 4.62
N GLY A 86 3.39 -26.90 5.04
CA GLY A 86 4.63 -26.52 5.75
C GLY A 86 5.86 -26.30 4.87
N SER A 87 5.79 -26.53 3.55
CA SER A 87 6.91 -26.24 2.63
C SER A 87 7.14 -24.74 2.44
N MET A 88 6.08 -23.92 2.57
CA MET A 88 6.12 -22.46 2.47
C MET A 88 5.35 -21.82 3.63
N PRO A 89 5.91 -21.78 4.87
CA PRO A 89 5.22 -21.25 6.04
C PRO A 89 4.90 -19.75 5.95
N TRP A 90 5.53 -19.02 5.02
CA TRP A 90 5.23 -17.63 4.74
C TRP A 90 4.01 -17.44 3.82
N LEU A 91 3.58 -18.49 3.09
CA LEU A 91 2.45 -18.40 2.16
C LEU A 91 1.14 -18.56 2.91
N LYS A 92 0.28 -17.54 2.84
CA LYS A 92 -1.03 -17.51 3.49
C LYS A 92 -2.13 -17.71 2.47
N LEU A 93 -2.61 -18.95 2.34
CA LEU A 93 -3.74 -19.31 1.46
C LEU A 93 -5.08 -19.24 2.22
N GLY A 94 -6.17 -19.22 1.46
CA GLY A 94 -7.54 -19.17 1.95
C GLY A 94 -8.00 -17.77 2.35
N LYS A 95 -8.98 -17.73 3.27
CA LYS A 95 -9.57 -16.47 3.73
C LYS A 95 -8.60 -15.68 4.61
N GLN A 96 -8.32 -14.44 4.24
CA GLN A 96 -7.46 -13.51 4.98
C GLN A 96 -8.26 -12.28 5.40
N GLU A 97 -8.11 -11.86 6.67
CA GLU A 97 -8.71 -10.60 7.13
C GLU A 97 -8.11 -9.38 6.43
N LYS A 98 -6.80 -9.45 6.19
CA LYS A 98 -6.00 -8.38 5.60
C LYS A 98 -4.88 -8.97 4.75
N TYR A 99 -4.69 -8.41 3.55
CA TYR A 99 -3.63 -8.82 2.64
C TYR A 99 -3.07 -7.61 1.89
N SER A 100 -1.74 -7.46 1.86
CA SER A 100 -1.08 -6.31 1.21
C SER A 100 -0.38 -6.75 -0.07
N VAL A 101 -0.57 -5.99 -1.14
CA VAL A 101 0.01 -6.25 -2.46
C VAL A 101 0.58 -4.96 -3.06
N SER A 102 1.67 -5.11 -3.83
CA SER A 102 2.20 -4.03 -4.66
C SER A 102 1.89 -4.33 -6.11
N LEU A 103 1.20 -3.42 -6.80
CA LEU A 103 0.71 -3.59 -8.16
C LEU A 103 1.38 -2.57 -9.08
N ASN A 104 2.36 -3.01 -9.86
CA ASN A 104 3.04 -2.17 -10.84
C ASN A 104 2.04 -1.55 -11.83
N HIS A 105 2.14 -0.23 -12.00
CA HIS A 105 1.29 0.53 -12.91
C HIS A 105 2.03 1.82 -13.30
N PRO A 106 1.87 2.37 -14.52
CA PRO A 106 2.75 3.46 -14.98
C PRO A 106 2.40 4.85 -14.45
N ALA A 107 1.15 5.11 -14.02
CA ALA A 107 0.73 6.44 -13.57
C ALA A 107 -0.41 6.40 -12.53
N ASP A 108 -0.51 7.41 -11.67
CA ASP A 108 -1.66 7.60 -10.78
C ASP A 108 -2.86 8.17 -11.56
N ASP A 109 -3.53 7.29 -12.30
CA ASP A 109 -4.69 7.59 -13.15
C ASP A 109 -6.02 7.24 -12.47
N GLY A 110 -5.99 6.87 -11.19
CA GLY A 110 -7.17 6.39 -10.46
C GLY A 110 -7.69 5.05 -10.97
N PHE A 111 -6.83 4.22 -11.60
CA PHE A 111 -7.18 2.87 -12.05
C PHE A 111 -7.71 1.99 -10.91
N LEU A 112 -7.22 2.19 -9.69
CA LEU A 112 -7.72 1.57 -8.47
C LEU A 112 -8.21 2.65 -7.51
N LYS A 113 -9.28 2.37 -6.79
CA LYS A 113 -9.85 3.26 -5.77
C LYS A 113 -10.26 2.48 -4.54
N ARG A 114 -10.26 3.17 -3.40
CA ARG A 114 -10.81 2.61 -2.16
C ARG A 114 -12.26 2.18 -2.35
N GLY A 115 -12.63 1.05 -1.78
CA GLY A 115 -13.97 0.48 -1.85
C GLY A 115 -14.24 -0.38 -3.08
N MET A 116 -13.34 -0.42 -4.07
CA MET A 116 -13.44 -1.36 -5.19
C MET A 116 -13.17 -2.79 -4.71
N ARG A 117 -13.91 -3.76 -5.26
CA ARG A 117 -13.56 -5.17 -5.14
C ARG A 117 -12.71 -5.55 -6.35
N ILE A 118 -11.56 -6.16 -6.11
CA ILE A 118 -10.62 -6.54 -7.17
C ILE A 118 -10.30 -8.02 -7.10
N LYS A 119 -10.02 -8.61 -8.26
CA LYS A 119 -9.41 -9.92 -8.42
C LYS A 119 -8.13 -9.77 -9.22
N ILE A 120 -7.01 -10.09 -8.60
CA ILE A 120 -5.68 -10.09 -9.18
C ILE A 120 -5.36 -11.53 -9.55
N SER A 121 -5.10 -11.78 -10.83
CA SER A 121 -4.79 -13.13 -11.33
C SER A 121 -3.30 -13.29 -11.58
N GLY A 122 -2.75 -14.43 -11.17
CA GLY A 122 -1.34 -14.78 -11.35
C GLY A 122 -0.38 -13.80 -10.67
N TYR A 123 -0.74 -13.30 -9.49
CA TYR A 123 0.12 -12.46 -8.67
C TYR A 123 1.34 -13.24 -8.21
N HIS A 124 2.51 -12.69 -8.46
CA HIS A 124 3.77 -13.32 -8.12
C HIS A 124 4.71 -12.28 -7.50
N THR A 125 5.37 -12.68 -6.41
CA THR A 125 6.38 -11.87 -5.75
C THR A 125 7.72 -12.56 -5.92
N SER A 126 8.67 -11.84 -6.48
CA SER A 126 10.06 -12.26 -6.62
C SER A 126 10.95 -11.23 -5.95
N GLY A 127 12.17 -11.61 -5.59
CA GLY A 127 13.10 -10.68 -4.99
C GLY A 127 14.49 -11.26 -4.87
N ASP A 128 15.46 -10.37 -4.68
CA ASP A 128 16.84 -10.71 -4.39
C ASP A 128 17.39 -9.80 -3.27
N GLU A 129 18.70 -9.89 -3.00
CA GLU A 129 19.43 -9.09 -2.01
C GLU A 129 19.29 -7.56 -2.21
N GLY A 130 18.60 -7.11 -3.27
CA GLY A 130 18.45 -5.73 -3.69
C GLY A 130 17.05 -5.17 -3.81
N GLY A 131 16.00 -6.00 -3.75
CA GLY A 131 14.64 -5.53 -3.97
C GLY A 131 13.62 -6.65 -4.08
N ILE A 132 12.36 -6.24 -3.99
CA ILE A 132 11.20 -7.09 -4.25
C ILE A 132 10.51 -6.54 -5.49
N TRP A 133 10.22 -7.42 -6.44
CA TRP A 133 9.49 -7.15 -7.66
C TRP A 133 8.20 -7.96 -7.64
N THR A 134 7.12 -7.34 -8.05
CA THR A 134 5.82 -8.00 -8.19
C THR A 134 5.41 -8.04 -9.65
N THR A 135 4.77 -9.12 -10.05
CA THR A 135 4.16 -9.28 -11.38
C THR A 135 2.77 -9.85 -11.23
N PHE A 136 1.89 -9.56 -12.18
CA PHE A 136 0.55 -10.12 -12.24
C PHE A 136 0.12 -10.23 -13.70
N ARG A 137 -0.82 -11.13 -13.99
CA ARG A 137 -1.32 -11.34 -15.36
C ARG A 137 -2.44 -10.37 -15.70
N ALA A 138 -3.39 -10.20 -14.78
CA ALA A 138 -4.54 -9.33 -14.99
C ALA A 138 -5.13 -8.85 -13.66
N ILE A 139 -5.83 -7.72 -13.72
CA ILE A 139 -6.66 -7.21 -12.63
C ILE A 139 -8.08 -7.05 -13.18
N THR A 140 -9.02 -7.76 -12.60
CA THR A 140 -10.46 -7.54 -12.79
C THR A 140 -10.97 -6.71 -11.61
N ARG A 141 -11.83 -5.73 -11.89
CA ARG A 141 -12.38 -4.82 -10.88
C ARG A 141 -13.89 -4.74 -11.00
N GLU A 142 -14.54 -4.68 -9.85
CA GLU A 142 -15.92 -4.31 -9.68
C GLU A 142 -15.94 -2.94 -9.01
N ASP A 143 -16.69 -2.00 -9.61
CA ASP A 143 -16.77 -0.64 -9.10
C ASP A 143 -17.33 -0.63 -7.68
N ALA A 144 -16.82 0.30 -6.88
CA ALA A 144 -17.34 0.50 -5.54
C ALA A 144 -18.85 0.81 -5.63
N PRO A 145 -19.69 0.26 -4.75
CA PRO A 145 -21.09 0.64 -4.70
C PRO A 145 -21.17 2.16 -4.53
N THR A 146 -21.81 2.83 -5.49
CA THR A 146 -22.02 4.28 -5.44
C THR A 146 -22.80 4.61 -4.19
N CYS A 147 -22.23 5.46 -3.33
CA CYS A 147 -22.94 5.90 -2.14
C CYS A 147 -24.13 6.77 -2.60
N PRO A 148 -25.38 6.46 -2.21
CA PRO A 148 -26.56 7.21 -2.66
C PRO A 148 -26.58 8.68 -2.19
N CYS A 149 -25.62 9.12 -1.36
CA CYS A 149 -25.47 10.50 -0.93
C CYS A 149 -24.78 11.42 -1.97
N GLU A 150 -24.09 10.88 -2.98
CA GLU A 150 -23.40 11.70 -4.01
C GLU A 150 -24.33 12.29 -5.07
N ASN A 151 -25.61 11.88 -5.11
CA ASN A 151 -26.62 12.43 -6.03
C ASN A 151 -27.40 13.61 -5.42
N THR A 152 -26.95 14.19 -4.31
CA THR A 152 -27.52 15.46 -3.85
C THR A 152 -26.88 16.55 -4.69
N GLU A 153 -27.47 16.83 -5.86
CA GLU A 153 -27.25 18.08 -6.58
C GLU A 153 -27.36 19.21 -5.55
N GLU A 154 -26.27 19.95 -5.34
CA GLU A 154 -26.28 21.11 -4.46
C GLU A 154 -27.48 21.98 -4.85
N PRO A 155 -28.42 22.28 -3.93
CA PRO A 155 -29.52 23.16 -4.26
C PRO A 155 -28.91 24.47 -4.70
N ASN A 156 -29.13 24.76 -5.98
CA ASN A 156 -28.69 25.96 -6.67
C ASN A 156 -29.05 27.15 -5.79
N SER A 157 -28.06 27.73 -5.13
CA SER A 157 -28.21 28.85 -4.21
C SER A 157 -28.40 30.12 -5.05
N ALA A 158 -29.53 30.16 -5.74
CA ALA A 158 -30.10 31.41 -6.19
C ALA A 158 -30.56 32.14 -4.92
N LEU A 159 -29.76 33.14 -4.53
CA LEU A 159 -30.11 34.14 -3.53
C LEU A 159 -31.37 34.88 -4.02
N ASP A 160 -32.54 34.45 -3.57
CA ASP A 160 -33.69 35.33 -3.50
C ASP A 160 -33.50 36.22 -2.27
N ASP A 161 -33.02 37.45 -2.51
CA ASP A 161 -33.02 38.55 -1.54
C ASP A 161 -34.48 38.94 -1.24
N ASP A 162 -35.12 38.21 -0.33
CA ASP A 162 -36.43 38.60 0.20
C ASP A 162 -36.29 39.23 1.59
N VAL A 163 -36.73 40.48 1.64
CA VAL A 163 -36.55 41.46 2.70
C VAL A 163 -37.42 41.09 3.90
N LEU A 164 -36.80 40.58 4.97
CA LEU A 164 -37.45 40.48 6.28
C LEU A 164 -36.95 41.59 7.22
N ALA A 165 -37.77 42.64 7.31
CA ALA A 165 -37.62 43.72 8.27
C ALA A 165 -37.65 43.18 9.71
N VAL A 166 -36.60 43.48 10.47
CA VAL A 166 -36.52 43.25 11.92
C VAL A 166 -37.24 44.39 12.64
N PRO A 167 -38.24 44.13 13.50
CA PRO A 167 -38.81 45.18 14.35
C PRO A 167 -37.87 45.51 15.51
N ASP A 168 -37.53 46.80 15.63
CA ASP A 168 -36.78 47.41 16.74
C ASP A 168 -37.47 47.17 18.09
N THR A 169 -36.82 46.43 18.99
CA THR A 169 -37.16 46.40 20.41
C THR A 169 -36.14 47.23 21.21
N PRO A 170 -36.56 48.24 22.00
CA PRO A 170 -35.64 49.01 22.83
C PRO A 170 -35.06 48.13 23.94
N GLY A 171 -33.73 48.06 23.99
CA GLY A 171 -33.00 47.37 25.07
C GLY A 171 -33.14 48.10 26.42
N PRO A 172 -33.08 47.38 27.54
CA PRO A 172 -33.22 47.97 28.87
C PRO A 172 -32.05 48.91 29.22
N GLU A 173 -32.39 50.02 29.88
CA GLU A 173 -31.43 51.05 30.30
C GLU A 173 -30.38 50.53 31.29
N PRO A 174 -29.13 51.05 31.24
CA PRO A 174 -28.06 50.62 32.13
C PRO A 174 -28.23 51.19 33.55
N LEU A 175 -28.12 50.32 34.56
CA LEU A 175 -27.98 50.72 35.96
C LEU A 175 -26.60 51.33 36.19
N GLU A 176 -26.57 52.63 36.49
CA GLU A 176 -25.40 53.31 37.03
C GLU A 176 -25.11 52.84 38.46
N GLY A 177 -23.85 52.54 38.76
CA GLY A 177 -23.39 52.54 40.14
C GLY A 177 -22.17 51.68 40.44
N SER A 178 -21.00 52.34 40.42
CA SER A 178 -19.85 52.10 41.31
C SER A 178 -19.06 50.79 41.10
N SER A 179 -17.75 50.70 41.28
CA SER A 179 -16.72 51.65 41.67
C SER A 179 -15.38 51.09 41.21
N SER A 180 -14.56 51.98 40.64
CA SER A 180 -13.10 52.02 40.64
C SER A 180 -12.40 51.21 41.75
N LEU A 181 -11.36 50.44 41.34
CA LEU A 181 -9.99 50.38 41.90
C LEU A 181 -9.29 49.12 41.31
N ASP A 182 -8.40 49.29 40.35
CA ASP A 182 -6.93 49.38 40.53
C ASP A 182 -6.25 48.04 40.85
N LEU A 183 -5.52 47.50 39.86
CA LEU A 183 -4.05 47.33 39.89
C LEU A 183 -3.58 46.30 38.84
N GLN A 184 -2.80 46.78 37.88
CA GLN A 184 -1.81 46.06 37.08
C GLN A 184 -0.64 45.57 37.98
N PRO A 185 0.40 44.87 37.46
CA PRO A 185 0.61 44.28 36.13
C PRO A 185 0.75 42.74 36.12
#